data_AF-A0A5C6DZK3-F1
#
_entry.id   AF-A0A5C6DZK3-F1
#
_cell.length_a   1.000
_cell.length_b   1.000
_cell.length_c   1.000
_cell.angle_alpha   90.00
_cell.angle_beta   90.00
_cell.angle_gamma   90.00
#
_symmetry.space_group_name_H-M   'P 1'
#
loop_
_entity.id
_entity.type
_entity.pdbx_description
1 polymer ?
#
loop_
_entity_poly.entity_id
_entity_poly.type
_entity_poly.pdbx_seq_one_letter_code
_entity_poly.pdbx_strand_id
1 'polypeptide(L)'
;MVMQKNPYDSPDEVSQPNDTAAVPSDVVVVPPPSQRPSLWTDMRTSEDWWAIWCAAILLVVSFAAVWVSKPSDLAEQVAANETVKVSNPLKPYVAKPGSWKSTPVDAFYKTDADGAVSTTIPGTLGAYAIIGLLFALATQLRGKSAVAFLTAFPVVFALAVLAYVLAGQAVVKAYNLEYALWALLVGLIISNTIGTPAFLKPAAITEFYIKTGLVLLGAEVLMSRLLALGVPGIFVAWVVTPIVLVSTYIFGQKVLKMSSKSLNMVIAADMSVCGVSAAIATAAACKAKKEELSLAIGMSLSFTVVMMVVLPAIIKAVGMDEVLGGAWLGGTIDSTGAVAAAGAVLGDRGLEVAATVKMIQNILIGVTAFFVAIYWVTYVERDPSAPRPGLSEVWYRFPKFVLGFVAMSVLFSVLYTTLVGGPELVDAVIGGSTKTLRGWFFCLAFVSIGLETNFRQLMPYFKGGKPLILYVCGQTLNLCLTLFMAWLMFKVIFADMITEMVP
;
A
#
# COMPACT_ATOMS: atom_id res chain seq x y z
N MET A 1 7.69 -55.73 71.90
CA MET A 1 6.67 -54.68 71.64
C MET A 1 7.42 -53.49 71.04
N VAL A 2 7.64 -53.41 69.72
CA VAL A 2 6.69 -53.07 68.63
C VAL A 2 6.00 -51.73 68.85
N MET A 3 6.47 -50.68 68.14
CA MET A 3 5.75 -49.91 67.10
C MET A 3 6.63 -48.70 66.71
N GLN A 4 7.28 -48.65 65.54
CA GLN A 4 6.83 -48.42 64.16
C GLN A 4 7.22 -47.00 63.71
N LYS A 5 8.14 -46.93 62.73
CA LYS A 5 8.65 -45.73 62.07
C LYS A 5 7.53 -44.98 61.36
N ASN A 6 7.54 -43.65 61.46
CA ASN A 6 6.85 -42.76 60.53
C ASN A 6 7.67 -42.70 59.21
N PRO A 7 7.13 -43.11 58.06
CA PRO A 7 7.81 -43.04 56.78
C PRO A 7 7.59 -41.64 56.14
N TYR A 8 8.52 -41.19 55.31
CA TYR A 8 8.55 -39.89 54.60
C TYR A 8 9.27 -38.74 55.30
N ASP A 9 10.50 -39.02 55.77
CA ASP A 9 11.58 -38.04 55.73
C ASP A 9 12.33 -38.25 54.39
N SER A 10 12.17 -37.33 53.45
CA SER A 10 12.97 -37.22 52.22
C SER A 10 13.03 -35.75 51.79
N PRO A 11 14.19 -35.24 51.33
CA PRO A 11 14.42 -33.83 51.08
C PRO A 11 13.95 -33.45 49.67
N ASP A 12 12.72 -32.98 49.53
CA ASP A 12 12.15 -32.65 48.21
C ASP A 12 12.32 -31.17 47.85
N GLU A 13 13.21 -30.97 46.87
CA GLU A 13 13.20 -29.99 45.77
C GLU A 13 12.35 -28.71 45.92
N VAL A 14 13.04 -27.57 45.84
CA VAL A 14 12.49 -26.28 45.44
C VAL A 14 11.91 -26.40 44.03
N SER A 15 10.62 -26.74 43.94
CA SER A 15 9.86 -26.67 42.70
C SER A 15 9.53 -25.20 42.42
N GLN A 16 10.31 -24.60 41.52
CA GLN A 16 9.91 -23.36 40.85
C GLN A 16 8.57 -23.61 40.14
N PRO A 17 7.56 -22.73 40.29
CA PRO A 17 6.39 -22.80 39.41
C PRO A 17 6.87 -22.50 37.99
N ASN A 18 6.78 -23.54 37.17
CA ASN A 18 7.07 -23.53 35.74
C ASN A 18 5.95 -22.74 35.03
N ASP A 19 5.95 -21.41 35.18
CA ASP A 19 5.12 -20.49 34.39
C ASP A 19 5.72 -20.32 32.99
N THR A 20 5.77 -21.42 32.24
CA THR A 20 5.89 -21.40 30.77
C THR A 20 4.50 -21.19 30.16
N ALA A 21 3.79 -20.16 30.61
CA ALA A 21 2.77 -19.55 29.77
C ALA A 21 3.53 -18.81 28.66
N ALA A 22 3.70 -19.47 27.51
CA ALA A 22 4.29 -18.89 26.33
C ALA A 22 3.60 -17.55 26.03
N VAL A 23 4.30 -16.46 26.34
CA VAL A 23 3.92 -15.12 25.90
C VAL A 23 3.79 -15.18 24.38
N PRO A 24 2.66 -14.76 23.79
CA PRO A 24 2.53 -14.75 22.34
C PRO A 24 3.70 -13.96 21.76
N SER A 25 4.38 -14.53 20.75
CA SER A 25 5.57 -13.99 20.07
C SER A 25 5.39 -12.62 19.41
N ASP A 26 4.20 -12.04 19.52
CA ASP A 26 3.75 -10.89 18.73
C ASP A 26 3.67 -9.59 19.54
N VAL A 27 4.04 -9.62 20.83
CA VAL A 27 4.27 -8.38 21.57
C VAL A 27 5.71 -7.95 21.30
N VAL A 28 5.88 -6.90 20.50
CA VAL A 28 7.17 -6.25 20.29
C VAL A 28 7.61 -5.65 21.63
N VAL A 29 8.32 -6.42 22.44
CA VAL A 29 8.95 -5.95 23.66
C VAL A 29 10.08 -5.01 23.22
N VAL A 30 9.84 -3.71 23.36
CA VAL A 30 10.87 -2.70 23.06
C VAL A 30 12.01 -2.92 24.05
N PRO A 31 13.22 -3.30 23.60
CA PRO A 31 14.32 -3.53 24.53
C PRO A 31 14.65 -2.25 25.29
N PRO A 32 15.04 -2.35 26.57
CA PRO A 32 15.45 -1.20 27.36
C PRO A 32 16.60 -0.46 26.64
N PRO A 33 16.74 0.87 26.82
CA PRO A 33 17.73 1.68 26.09
C PRO A 33 19.16 1.11 26.10
N SER A 34 19.55 0.44 27.18
CA SER A 34 20.87 -0.20 27.35
C SER A 34 21.11 -1.44 26.49
N GLN A 35 20.06 -2.08 25.97
CA GLN A 35 20.14 -3.30 25.15
C GLN A 35 19.87 -3.02 23.66
N ARG A 36 19.78 -1.74 23.26
CA ARG A 36 19.45 -1.38 21.89
C ARG A 36 20.67 -1.44 20.99
N PRO A 37 20.52 -1.96 19.76
CA PRO A 37 21.60 -1.93 18.78
C PRO A 37 21.98 -0.48 18.46
N SER A 38 23.27 -0.25 18.19
CA SER A 38 23.73 1.03 17.65
C SER A 38 23.00 1.36 16.35
N LEU A 39 22.90 2.64 15.98
CA LEU A 39 22.26 3.05 14.73
C LEU A 39 22.82 2.30 13.51
N TRP A 40 24.13 2.05 13.49
CA TRP A 40 24.78 1.34 12.40
C TRP A 40 24.47 -0.16 12.38
N THR A 41 24.33 -0.78 13.56
CA THR A 41 23.88 -2.17 13.69
C THR A 41 22.41 -2.31 13.28
N ASP A 42 21.56 -1.36 13.66
CA ASP A 42 20.15 -1.28 13.25
C ASP A 42 20.03 -1.12 11.73
N MET A 43 20.81 -0.22 11.13
CA MET A 43 20.88 -0.04 9.67
C MET A 43 21.23 -1.31 8.91
N ARG A 44 22.08 -2.17 9.49
CA ARG A 44 22.50 -3.42 8.85
C ARG A 44 21.50 -4.56 8.98
N THR A 45 20.65 -4.55 9.98
CA THR A 45 19.82 -5.71 10.34
C THR A 45 18.32 -5.47 10.09
N SER A 46 17.88 -4.22 10.22
CA SER A 46 16.48 -3.81 10.14
C SER A 46 15.91 -3.90 8.72
N GLU A 47 14.68 -4.40 8.63
CA GLU A 47 13.92 -4.46 7.37
C GLU A 47 13.62 -3.09 6.81
N ASP A 48 13.41 -2.10 7.68
CA ASP A 48 13.07 -0.75 7.26
C ASP A 48 14.20 -0.13 6.45
N TRP A 49 15.44 -0.23 6.93
CA TRP A 49 16.61 0.32 6.24
C TRP A 49 16.90 -0.42 4.93
N TRP A 50 16.81 -1.75 4.94
CA TRP A 50 16.98 -2.52 3.71
C TRP A 50 15.89 -2.26 2.67
N ALA A 51 14.66 -1.98 3.09
CA ALA A 51 13.59 -1.56 2.18
C ALA A 51 13.94 -0.25 1.46
N ILE A 52 14.52 0.71 2.20
CA ILE A 52 14.99 1.99 1.62
C ILE A 52 16.11 1.73 0.61
N TRP A 53 17.12 0.93 0.99
CA TRP A 53 18.23 0.61 0.09
C TRP A 53 17.80 -0.12 -1.17
N CYS A 54 16.96 -1.16 -1.05
CA CYS A 54 16.44 -1.90 -2.19
C CYS A 54 15.65 -0.98 -3.14
N ALA A 55 14.76 -0.14 -2.61
CA ALA A 55 13.99 0.80 -3.42
C ALA A 55 14.89 1.86 -4.08
N ALA A 56 15.85 2.42 -3.34
CA ALA A 56 16.81 3.40 -3.87
C ALA A 56 17.67 2.81 -4.99
N ILE A 57 18.15 1.58 -4.85
CA ILE A 57 18.92 0.88 -5.91
C ILE A 57 18.06 0.76 -7.18
N LEU A 58 16.80 0.33 -7.05
CA LEU A 58 15.90 0.20 -8.21
C LEU A 58 15.62 1.55 -8.88
N LEU A 59 15.43 2.61 -8.10
CA LEU A 59 15.22 3.97 -8.62
C LEU A 59 16.46 4.50 -9.32
N VAL A 60 17.66 4.32 -8.74
CA VAL A 60 18.93 4.74 -9.35
C VAL A 60 19.19 3.99 -10.64
N VAL A 61 19.02 2.67 -10.66
CA VAL A 61 19.19 1.86 -11.88
C VAL A 61 18.19 2.29 -12.96
N SER A 62 16.92 2.50 -12.60
CA SER A 62 15.92 2.97 -13.54
C SER A 62 16.20 4.38 -14.06
N PHE A 63 16.64 5.29 -13.19
CA PHE A 63 17.00 6.64 -13.57
C PHE A 63 18.23 6.66 -14.48
N ALA A 64 19.27 5.90 -14.14
CA ALA A 64 20.47 5.77 -14.98
C ALA A 64 20.14 5.20 -16.36
N ALA A 65 19.27 4.19 -16.42
CA ALA A 65 18.84 3.62 -17.69
C ALA A 65 18.10 4.65 -18.58
N VAL A 66 17.16 5.40 -18.00
CA VAL A 66 16.44 6.49 -18.69
C VAL A 66 17.40 7.62 -19.10
N TRP A 67 18.35 7.97 -18.23
CA TRP A 67 19.32 9.03 -18.48
C TRP A 67 20.27 8.70 -19.64
N VAL A 68 20.69 7.44 -19.75
CA VAL A 68 21.55 6.96 -20.85
C VAL A 68 20.75 6.84 -22.15
N SER A 69 19.46 6.51 -22.10
CA SER A 69 18.61 6.38 -23.28
C SER A 69 17.94 7.67 -23.74
N LYS A 70 18.21 8.81 -23.09
CA LYS A 70 17.55 10.08 -23.44
C LYS A 70 18.06 10.61 -24.79
N PRO A 71 17.21 11.26 -25.60
CA PRO A 71 17.65 11.93 -26.82
C PRO A 71 18.73 12.97 -26.52
N SER A 72 19.79 13.05 -27.34
CA SER A 72 20.89 14.01 -27.15
C SER A 72 20.44 15.46 -27.30
N ASP A 73 19.39 15.67 -28.08
CA ASP A 73 18.71 16.93 -28.37
C ASP A 73 17.52 17.21 -27.43
N LEU A 74 17.32 16.40 -26.37
CA LEU A 74 16.23 16.60 -25.40
C LEU A 74 16.17 18.03 -24.86
N ALA A 75 17.33 18.64 -24.57
CA ALA A 75 17.38 20.01 -24.06
C ALA A 75 16.91 21.04 -25.09
N GLU A 76 17.19 20.81 -26.37
CA GLU A 76 16.79 21.67 -27.49
C GLU A 76 15.31 21.49 -27.81
N GLN A 77 14.81 20.25 -27.84
CA GLN A 77 13.39 19.93 -28.05
C GLN A 77 12.51 20.48 -26.93
N VAL A 78 12.94 20.34 -25.67
CA VAL A 78 12.23 20.92 -24.51
C VAL A 78 12.25 22.45 -24.57
N ALA A 79 13.37 23.07 -24.96
CA ALA A 79 13.44 24.51 -25.17
C ALA A 79 12.55 25.00 -26.33
N ALA A 80 12.30 24.13 -27.32
CA ALA A 80 11.40 24.38 -28.44
C ALA A 80 9.91 24.09 -28.14
N ASN A 81 9.55 23.70 -26.90
CA ASN A 81 8.21 23.25 -26.51
C ASN A 81 7.67 22.06 -27.34
N GLU A 82 8.55 21.21 -27.86
CA GLU A 82 8.14 19.98 -28.53
C GLU A 82 7.75 18.91 -27.50
N THR A 83 6.69 18.14 -27.78
CA THR A 83 6.28 17.05 -26.89
C THR A 83 7.23 15.86 -27.03
N VAL A 84 8.20 15.73 -26.13
CA VAL A 84 9.18 14.65 -26.15
C VAL A 84 8.71 13.45 -25.34
N LYS A 85 8.52 12.29 -25.98
CA LYS A 85 8.24 11.03 -25.28
C LYS A 85 9.53 10.29 -24.94
N VAL A 86 10.02 10.51 -23.72
CA VAL A 86 11.07 9.65 -23.15
C VAL A 86 10.46 8.35 -22.65
N SER A 87 11.08 7.22 -22.99
CA SER A 87 10.63 5.90 -22.54
C SER A 87 11.71 5.19 -21.73
N ASN A 88 11.29 4.34 -20.80
CA ASN A 88 12.21 3.59 -19.96
C ASN A 88 12.65 2.30 -20.68
N PRO A 89 13.96 2.13 -20.97
CA PRO A 89 14.46 0.98 -21.72
C PRO A 89 14.35 -0.33 -20.93
N LEU A 90 14.12 -0.26 -19.61
CA LEU A 90 13.89 -1.43 -18.77
C LEU A 90 12.45 -1.94 -18.82
N LYS A 91 11.52 -1.18 -19.41
CA LYS A 91 10.10 -1.53 -19.48
C LYS A 91 9.81 -2.90 -20.15
N PRO A 92 10.51 -3.32 -21.22
CA PRO A 92 10.33 -4.66 -21.80
C PRO A 92 10.79 -5.80 -20.87
N TYR A 93 11.77 -5.52 -20.00
CA TYR A 93 12.36 -6.49 -19.07
C TYR A 93 11.63 -6.57 -17.73
N VAL A 94 10.64 -5.71 -17.50
CA VAL A 94 9.80 -5.73 -16.30
C VAL A 94 8.35 -5.61 -16.73
N ALA A 95 7.67 -6.76 -16.78
CA ALA A 95 6.27 -6.85 -17.15
C ALA A 95 5.48 -7.67 -16.11
N LYS A 96 4.16 -7.64 -16.27
CA LYS A 96 3.22 -8.50 -15.57
C LYS A 96 2.23 -9.10 -16.57
N PRO A 97 1.53 -10.19 -16.22
CA PRO A 97 0.44 -10.72 -17.05
C PRO A 97 -0.56 -9.61 -17.43
N GLY A 98 -1.00 -9.65 -18.68
CA GLY A 98 -1.99 -8.77 -19.28
C GLY A 98 -3.42 -9.28 -19.08
N SER A 99 -4.35 -8.67 -19.81
CA SER A 99 -5.76 -9.09 -19.79
C SER A 99 -6.04 -10.20 -20.79
N TRP A 100 -6.99 -11.07 -20.46
CA TRP A 100 -7.46 -12.15 -21.32
C TRP A 100 -8.98 -12.25 -21.30
N LYS A 101 -9.56 -13.07 -22.20
CA LYS A 101 -11.01 -13.31 -22.31
C LYS A 101 -11.34 -14.81 -22.26
N SER A 102 -10.76 -15.56 -23.17
CA SER A 102 -11.10 -16.98 -23.37
C SER A 102 -10.11 -17.91 -22.67
N THR A 103 -8.80 -17.71 -22.91
CA THR A 103 -7.76 -18.60 -22.39
C THR A 103 -6.83 -17.82 -21.44
N PRO A 104 -6.55 -18.33 -20.22
CA PRO A 104 -5.62 -17.66 -19.29
C PRO A 104 -4.20 -17.48 -19.85
N VAL A 105 -3.79 -18.35 -20.77
CA VAL A 105 -2.49 -18.27 -21.46
C VAL A 105 -2.38 -16.98 -22.28
N ASP A 106 -3.48 -16.44 -22.78
CA ASP A 106 -3.52 -15.18 -23.54
C ASP A 106 -3.06 -14.00 -22.67
N ALA A 107 -3.08 -14.11 -21.34
CA ALA A 107 -2.54 -13.09 -20.44
C ALA A 107 -1.02 -12.84 -20.68
N PHE A 108 -0.32 -13.80 -21.27
CA PHE A 108 1.11 -13.69 -21.56
C PHE A 108 1.43 -13.14 -22.95
N TYR A 109 0.40 -12.84 -23.74
CA TYR A 109 0.52 -12.32 -25.09
C TYR A 109 -0.21 -10.99 -25.18
N LYS A 110 0.34 -10.05 -25.95
CA LYS A 110 -0.28 -8.78 -26.29
C LYS A 110 -0.30 -8.67 -27.79
N THR A 111 -1.47 -8.39 -28.34
CA THR A 111 -1.63 -8.04 -29.75
C THR A 111 -1.73 -6.53 -29.82
N ASP A 112 -0.76 -5.89 -30.46
CA ASP A 112 -0.80 -4.44 -30.70
C ASP A 112 -1.84 -4.12 -31.79
N ALA A 113 -2.18 -2.84 -31.95
CA ALA A 113 -3.18 -2.38 -32.92
C ALA A 113 -2.85 -2.79 -34.37
N ASP A 114 -1.57 -2.97 -34.68
CA ASP A 114 -1.06 -3.41 -35.99
C ASP A 114 -1.05 -4.95 -36.15
N GLY A 115 -1.58 -5.70 -35.19
CA GLY A 115 -1.64 -7.16 -35.22
C GLY A 115 -0.34 -7.87 -34.79
N ALA A 116 0.70 -7.13 -34.41
CA ALA A 116 1.94 -7.70 -33.89
C ALA A 116 1.73 -8.34 -32.51
N VAL A 117 2.16 -9.59 -32.34
CA VAL A 117 2.07 -10.32 -31.07
C VAL A 117 3.37 -10.18 -30.30
N SER A 118 3.35 -9.46 -29.19
CA SER A 118 4.44 -9.39 -28.21
C SER A 118 4.13 -10.26 -26.99
N THR A 119 5.16 -10.75 -26.29
CA THR A 119 4.97 -11.57 -25.09
C THR A 119 5.40 -10.83 -23.82
N THR A 120 4.65 -11.02 -22.73
CA THR A 120 5.01 -10.49 -21.40
C THR A 120 5.88 -11.46 -20.59
N ILE A 121 6.17 -12.66 -21.11
CA ILE A 121 6.96 -13.69 -20.43
C ILE A 121 8.37 -13.21 -20.10
N PRO A 122 9.15 -12.64 -21.05
CA PRO A 122 10.51 -12.17 -20.75
C PRO A 122 10.52 -11.10 -19.66
N GLY A 123 9.56 -10.18 -19.70
CA GLY A 123 9.44 -9.14 -18.68
C GLY A 123 8.96 -9.67 -17.32
N THR A 124 8.14 -10.73 -17.30
CA THR A 124 7.71 -11.38 -16.06
C THR A 124 8.87 -12.16 -15.42
N LEU A 125 9.66 -12.87 -16.23
CA LEU A 125 10.89 -13.55 -15.78
C LEU A 125 11.98 -12.56 -15.36
N GLY A 126 12.08 -11.42 -16.04
CA GLY A 126 12.96 -10.33 -15.62
C GLY A 126 12.56 -9.75 -14.27
N ALA A 127 11.27 -9.53 -14.02
CA ALA A 127 10.77 -9.14 -12.70
C ALA A 127 11.09 -10.20 -11.62
N TYR A 128 10.89 -11.49 -11.93
CA TYR A 128 11.29 -12.59 -11.05
C TYR A 128 12.79 -12.54 -10.70
N ALA A 129 13.66 -12.42 -11.69
CA ALA A 129 15.11 -12.39 -11.49
C ALA A 129 15.55 -11.16 -10.68
N ILE A 130 15.05 -9.96 -11.05
CA ILE A 130 15.40 -8.71 -10.37
C ILE A 130 14.98 -8.76 -8.90
N ILE A 131 13.72 -9.12 -8.63
CA ILE A 131 13.20 -9.15 -7.26
C ILE A 131 13.87 -10.28 -6.46
N GLY A 132 13.98 -11.47 -7.04
CA GLY A 132 14.59 -12.63 -6.40
C GLY A 132 16.04 -12.38 -6.00
N LEU A 133 16.87 -11.86 -6.90
CA LEU A 133 18.28 -11.57 -6.63
C LEU A 133 18.44 -10.43 -5.61
N LEU A 134 17.67 -9.35 -5.76
CA LEU A 134 17.75 -8.19 -4.87
C LEU A 134 17.39 -8.57 -3.43
N PHE A 135 16.28 -9.30 -3.24
CA PHE A 135 15.83 -9.71 -1.91
C PHE A 135 16.66 -10.85 -1.34
N ALA A 136 17.19 -11.76 -2.17
CA ALA A 136 18.13 -12.78 -1.70
C ALA A 136 19.42 -12.13 -1.17
N LEU A 137 19.99 -11.17 -1.90
CA LEU A 137 21.18 -10.43 -1.46
C LEU A 137 20.90 -9.66 -0.17
N ALA A 138 19.78 -8.93 -0.09
CA ALA A 138 19.39 -8.23 1.13
C ALA A 138 19.18 -9.19 2.31
N THR A 139 18.61 -10.38 2.06
CA THR A 139 18.42 -11.42 3.08
C THR A 139 19.77 -11.96 3.59
N GLN A 140 20.71 -12.22 2.68
CA GLN A 140 22.07 -12.65 3.03
C GLN A 140 22.78 -11.61 3.90
N LEU A 141 22.73 -10.34 3.49
CA LEU A 141 23.42 -9.25 4.17
C LEU A 141 22.82 -8.93 5.55
N ARG A 142 21.57 -9.34 5.78
CA ARG A 142 20.91 -9.31 7.10
C ARG A 142 21.21 -10.52 7.99
N GLY A 143 22.07 -11.45 7.53
CA GLY A 143 22.45 -12.65 8.28
C GLY A 143 21.43 -13.80 8.22
N LYS A 144 20.45 -13.74 7.31
CA LYS A 144 19.50 -14.83 7.05
C LYS A 144 19.94 -15.63 5.82
N SER A 145 19.45 -16.87 5.68
CA SER A 145 19.83 -17.74 4.57
C SER A 145 19.19 -17.29 3.24
N ALA A 146 20.00 -16.74 2.33
CA ALA A 146 19.56 -16.44 0.98
C ALA A 146 19.15 -17.68 0.18
N VAL A 147 19.79 -18.82 0.45
CA VAL A 147 19.43 -20.10 -0.19
C VAL A 147 18.00 -20.49 0.19
N ALA A 148 17.64 -20.38 1.47
CA ALA A 148 16.28 -20.67 1.92
C ALA A 148 15.24 -19.70 1.31
N PHE A 149 15.61 -18.43 1.09
CA PHE A 149 14.77 -17.49 0.38
C PHE A 149 14.60 -17.89 -1.10
N LEU A 150 15.69 -18.18 -1.80
CA LEU A 150 15.68 -18.52 -3.23
C LEU A 150 15.01 -19.86 -3.53
N THR A 151 14.97 -20.80 -2.58
CA THR A 151 14.21 -22.05 -2.74
C THR A 151 12.71 -21.83 -2.58
N ALA A 152 12.30 -20.89 -1.72
CA ALA A 152 10.91 -20.57 -1.42
C ALA A 152 10.28 -19.59 -2.43
N PHE A 153 11.07 -18.62 -2.89
CA PHE A 153 10.63 -17.50 -3.72
C PHE A 153 9.95 -17.90 -5.04
N PRO A 154 10.39 -18.94 -5.78
CA PRO A 154 9.72 -19.38 -7.01
C PRO A 154 8.23 -19.67 -6.81
N VAL A 155 7.87 -20.30 -5.68
CA VAL A 155 6.48 -20.65 -5.39
C VAL A 155 5.68 -19.40 -5.05
N VAL A 156 6.19 -18.53 -4.18
CA VAL A 156 5.50 -17.26 -3.83
C VAL A 156 5.32 -16.38 -5.07
N PHE A 157 6.32 -16.30 -5.93
CA PHE A 157 6.24 -15.57 -7.18
C PHE A 157 5.24 -16.19 -8.16
N ALA A 158 5.19 -17.52 -8.28
CA ALA A 158 4.20 -18.21 -9.12
C ALA A 158 2.76 -17.94 -8.63
N LEU A 159 2.53 -17.87 -7.33
CA LEU A 159 1.23 -17.48 -6.76
C LEU A 159 0.89 -16.01 -7.08
N ALA A 160 1.87 -15.11 -7.07
CA ALA A 160 1.68 -13.72 -7.48
C ALA A 160 1.39 -13.59 -8.99
N VAL A 161 2.03 -14.40 -9.84
CA VAL A 161 1.70 -14.52 -11.27
C VAL A 161 0.26 -15.01 -11.44
N LEU A 162 -0.13 -16.05 -10.72
CA LEU A 162 -1.49 -16.58 -10.74
C LEU A 162 -2.51 -15.50 -10.36
N ALA A 163 -2.26 -14.74 -9.29
CA ALA A 163 -3.11 -13.63 -8.88
C ALA A 163 -3.28 -12.56 -9.98
N TYR A 164 -2.19 -12.19 -10.66
CA TYR A 164 -2.25 -11.26 -11.80
C TYR A 164 -3.02 -11.83 -12.99
N VAL A 165 -2.84 -13.11 -13.30
CA VAL A 165 -3.61 -13.78 -14.36
C VAL A 165 -5.09 -13.79 -14.01
N LEU A 166 -5.48 -14.16 -12.78
CA LEU A 166 -6.88 -14.16 -12.35
C LEU A 166 -7.49 -12.76 -12.44
N ALA A 167 -6.78 -11.73 -11.97
CA ALA A 167 -7.20 -10.33 -12.07
C ALA A 167 -7.29 -9.81 -13.51
N GLY A 168 -6.55 -10.42 -14.44
CA GLY A 168 -6.52 -10.05 -15.85
C GLY A 168 -7.74 -10.50 -16.64
N GLN A 169 -8.58 -11.39 -16.11
CA GLN A 169 -9.77 -11.86 -16.83
C GLN A 169 -10.74 -10.71 -17.10
N ALA A 170 -11.26 -10.61 -18.32
CA ALA A 170 -12.09 -9.49 -18.77
C ALA A 170 -13.29 -9.20 -17.86
N VAL A 171 -13.98 -10.24 -17.38
CA VAL A 171 -15.12 -10.09 -16.45
C VAL A 171 -14.65 -9.58 -15.09
N VAL A 172 -13.59 -10.18 -14.55
CA VAL A 172 -13.00 -9.81 -13.25
C VAL A 172 -12.53 -8.36 -13.27
N LYS A 173 -11.85 -7.96 -14.36
CA LYS A 173 -11.39 -6.60 -14.60
C LYS A 173 -12.56 -5.62 -14.77
N ALA A 174 -13.65 -6.03 -15.41
CA ALA A 174 -14.86 -5.20 -15.55
C ALA A 174 -15.50 -4.89 -14.19
N TYR A 175 -15.48 -5.84 -13.25
CA TYR A 175 -15.90 -5.62 -11.86
C TYR A 175 -14.84 -4.95 -10.98
N ASN A 176 -13.69 -4.56 -11.53
CA ASN A 176 -12.56 -3.96 -10.79
C ASN A 176 -12.04 -4.80 -9.61
N LEU A 177 -12.13 -6.13 -9.73
CA LEU A 177 -11.58 -7.04 -8.74
C LEU A 177 -10.05 -7.09 -8.90
N GLU A 178 -9.37 -6.16 -8.23
CA GLU A 178 -7.94 -5.91 -8.37
C GLU A 178 -7.07 -7.13 -8.01
N TYR A 179 -5.82 -7.12 -8.51
CA TYR A 179 -4.82 -8.15 -8.20
C TYR A 179 -4.58 -8.33 -6.69
N ALA A 180 -4.77 -7.27 -5.89
CA ALA A 180 -4.65 -7.33 -4.43
C ALA A 180 -5.65 -8.32 -3.82
N LEU A 181 -6.89 -8.33 -4.32
CA LEU A 181 -7.93 -9.28 -3.90
C LEU A 181 -7.49 -10.72 -4.17
N TRP A 182 -7.10 -10.99 -5.42
CA TRP A 182 -6.73 -12.33 -5.86
C TRP A 182 -5.47 -12.83 -5.18
N ALA A 183 -4.49 -11.96 -4.97
CA ALA A 183 -3.27 -12.28 -4.26
C ALA A 183 -3.56 -12.71 -2.82
N LEU A 184 -4.39 -11.95 -2.11
CA LEU A 184 -4.84 -12.30 -0.76
C LEU A 184 -5.65 -13.59 -0.75
N LEU A 185 -6.64 -13.73 -1.64
CA LEU A 185 -7.52 -14.91 -1.70
C LEU A 185 -6.75 -16.20 -2.00
N VAL A 186 -5.83 -16.18 -2.97
CA VAL A 186 -4.98 -17.34 -3.30
C VAL A 186 -4.18 -17.78 -2.08
N GLY A 187 -3.53 -16.84 -1.39
CA GLY A 187 -2.78 -17.16 -0.17
C GLY A 187 -3.68 -17.69 0.94
N LEU A 188 -4.85 -17.06 1.15
CA LEU A 188 -5.83 -17.42 2.19
C LEU A 188 -6.40 -18.83 1.97
N ILE A 189 -6.71 -19.18 0.72
CA ILE A 189 -7.19 -20.51 0.35
C ILE A 189 -6.12 -21.55 0.71
N ILE A 190 -4.85 -21.32 0.34
CA ILE A 190 -3.76 -22.24 0.64
C ILE A 190 -3.57 -22.40 2.15
N SER A 191 -3.49 -21.29 2.89
CA SER A 191 -3.22 -21.31 4.33
C SER A 191 -4.35 -21.95 5.16
N ASN A 192 -5.60 -21.90 4.67
CA ASN A 192 -6.76 -22.44 5.38
C ASN A 192 -7.23 -23.82 4.89
N THR A 193 -6.69 -24.32 3.77
CA THR A 193 -7.00 -25.68 3.27
C THR A 193 -5.91 -26.69 3.62
N ILE A 194 -4.68 -26.44 3.16
CA ILE A 194 -3.54 -27.34 3.35
C ILE A 194 -2.55 -26.83 4.41
N GLY A 195 -2.71 -25.58 4.85
CA GLY A 195 -1.75 -24.90 5.71
C GLY A 195 -0.54 -24.41 4.93
N THR A 196 0.09 -23.33 5.40
CA THR A 196 1.26 -22.77 4.72
C THR A 196 2.49 -23.60 5.02
N PRO A 197 3.11 -24.27 4.00
CA PRO A 197 4.27 -25.10 4.21
C PRO A 197 5.44 -24.30 4.82
N ALA A 198 6.17 -24.90 5.76
CA ALA A 198 7.25 -24.22 6.47
C ALA A 198 8.36 -23.71 5.52
N PHE A 199 8.59 -24.39 4.40
CA PHE A 199 9.57 -23.97 3.40
C PHE A 199 9.20 -22.68 2.68
N LEU A 200 7.94 -22.22 2.69
CA LEU A 200 7.53 -20.94 2.09
C LEU A 200 7.82 -19.73 2.99
N LYS A 201 7.93 -19.94 4.30
CA LYS A 201 8.13 -18.87 5.30
C LYS A 201 9.33 -17.95 4.98
N PRO A 202 10.49 -18.45 4.51
CA PRO A 202 11.62 -17.59 4.15
C PRO A 202 11.30 -16.55 3.07
N ALA A 203 10.35 -16.82 2.16
CA ALA A 203 9.94 -15.88 1.10
C ALA A 203 8.62 -15.16 1.39
N ALA A 204 7.87 -15.54 2.43
CA ALA A 204 6.65 -14.86 2.87
C ALA A 204 6.98 -13.60 3.71
N ILE A 205 7.88 -12.75 3.22
CA ILE A 205 8.42 -11.57 3.92
C ILE A 205 7.55 -10.33 3.68
N THR A 206 6.28 -10.42 4.09
CA THR A 206 5.22 -9.42 3.90
C THR A 206 5.68 -7.97 4.11
N GLU A 207 6.23 -7.65 5.29
CA GLU A 207 6.61 -6.29 5.64
C GLU A 207 7.71 -5.74 4.73
N PHE A 208 8.69 -6.57 4.38
CA PHE A 208 9.82 -6.13 3.57
C PHE A 208 9.38 -5.78 2.13
N TYR A 209 8.48 -6.57 1.55
CA TYR A 209 7.86 -6.22 0.26
C TYR A 209 7.04 -4.93 0.34
N ILE A 210 6.17 -4.80 1.34
CA ILE A 210 5.34 -3.61 1.56
C ILE A 210 6.20 -2.35 1.67
N LYS A 211 7.19 -2.37 2.57
CA LYS A 211 8.04 -1.22 2.86
C LYS A 211 8.83 -0.80 1.62
N THR A 212 9.36 -1.76 0.85
CA THR A 212 10.10 -1.48 -0.39
C THR A 212 9.18 -0.87 -1.45
N GLY A 213 7.99 -1.43 -1.62
CA GLY A 213 6.97 -0.89 -2.54
C GLY A 213 6.49 0.51 -2.15
N LEU A 214 6.36 0.80 -0.84
CA LEU A 214 6.02 2.13 -0.34
C LEU A 214 7.15 3.13 -0.60
N VAL A 215 8.42 2.77 -0.38
CA VAL A 215 9.53 3.70 -0.71
C VAL A 215 9.57 4.00 -2.21
N LEU A 216 9.31 3.01 -3.09
CA LEU A 216 9.13 3.26 -4.53
C LEU A 216 7.94 4.17 -4.82
N LEU A 217 6.81 3.98 -4.13
CA LEU A 217 5.64 4.86 -4.24
C LEU A 217 5.98 6.31 -3.87
N GLY A 218 6.90 6.52 -2.93
CA GLY A 218 7.39 7.85 -2.58
C GLY A 218 7.89 8.64 -3.79
N ALA A 219 8.62 8.00 -4.71
CA ALA A 219 9.10 8.64 -5.94
C ALA A 219 7.99 9.03 -6.93
N GLU A 220 6.83 8.35 -6.89
CA GLU A 220 5.64 8.69 -7.70
C GLU A 220 4.88 9.90 -7.13
N VAL A 221 5.07 10.18 -5.83
CA VAL A 221 4.40 11.27 -5.12
C VAL A 221 5.21 12.56 -5.29
N LEU A 222 4.91 13.29 -6.37
CA LEU A 222 5.57 14.54 -6.72
C LEU A 222 4.88 15.75 -6.09
N MET A 223 5.60 16.46 -5.21
CA MET A 223 5.14 17.69 -4.55
C MET A 223 4.90 18.82 -5.56
N SER A 224 5.61 18.83 -6.69
CA SER A 224 5.36 19.78 -7.78
C SER A 224 4.00 19.56 -8.43
N ARG A 225 3.58 18.30 -8.60
CA ARG A 225 2.24 17.95 -9.10
C ARG A 225 1.16 18.32 -8.10
N LEU A 226 1.45 18.25 -6.80
CA LEU A 226 0.53 18.69 -5.75
C LEU A 226 0.03 20.11 -6.01
N LEU A 227 0.92 21.04 -6.40
CA LEU A 227 0.57 22.45 -6.61
C LEU A 227 -0.13 22.71 -7.96
N ALA A 228 0.08 21.83 -8.95
CA ALA A 228 -0.42 21.99 -10.31
C ALA A 228 -1.79 21.35 -10.57
N LEU A 229 -2.17 20.30 -9.83
CA LEU A 229 -3.38 19.48 -10.09
C LEU A 229 -4.73 20.14 -9.72
N GLY A 230 -4.77 21.48 -9.65
CA GLY A 230 -5.97 22.27 -9.41
C GLY A 230 -6.24 22.51 -7.92
N VAL A 231 -6.21 23.79 -7.52
CA VAL A 231 -6.50 24.27 -6.16
C VAL A 231 -7.77 23.64 -5.57
N PRO A 232 -8.90 23.52 -6.30
CA PRO A 232 -10.13 22.94 -5.75
C PRO A 232 -9.97 21.48 -5.29
N GLY A 233 -9.30 20.64 -6.09
CA GLY A 233 -9.08 19.22 -5.77
C GLY A 233 -8.17 19.02 -4.55
N ILE A 234 -7.17 19.88 -4.39
CA ILE A 234 -6.30 19.91 -3.20
C ILE A 234 -7.14 20.16 -1.95
N PHE A 235 -7.99 21.19 -1.94
CA PHE A 235 -8.82 21.49 -0.78
C PHE A 235 -9.77 20.35 -0.42
N VAL A 236 -10.39 19.71 -1.43
CA VAL A 236 -11.24 18.54 -1.20
C VAL A 236 -10.43 17.44 -0.51
N ALA A 237 -9.29 17.02 -1.08
CA ALA A 237 -8.49 15.95 -0.49
C ALA A 237 -7.94 16.32 0.91
N TRP A 238 -7.32 17.50 1.04
CA TRP A 238 -6.58 17.89 2.25
C TRP A 238 -7.46 18.29 3.43
N VAL A 239 -8.73 18.64 3.21
CA VAL A 239 -9.67 18.94 4.29
C VAL A 239 -10.48 17.69 4.63
N VAL A 240 -11.02 16.99 3.62
CA VAL A 240 -11.88 15.83 3.86
C VAL A 240 -11.10 14.70 4.51
N THR A 241 -9.93 14.33 3.96
CA THR A 241 -9.18 13.16 4.42
C THR A 241 -8.83 13.21 5.91
N PRO A 242 -8.22 14.30 6.45
CA PRO A 242 -7.93 14.38 7.89
C PRO A 242 -9.20 14.37 8.75
N ILE A 243 -10.26 15.05 8.32
CA ILE A 243 -11.53 15.10 9.08
C ILE A 243 -12.14 13.71 9.17
N VAL A 244 -12.24 12.99 8.05
CA VAL A 244 -12.81 11.64 8.01
C VAL A 244 -11.94 10.68 8.82
N LEU A 245 -10.62 10.71 8.64
CA LEU A 245 -9.69 9.84 9.37
C LEU A 245 -9.81 10.04 10.89
N VAL A 246 -9.68 11.28 11.36
CA VAL A 246 -9.69 11.59 12.79
C VAL A 246 -11.07 11.33 13.40
N SER A 247 -12.14 11.77 12.73
CA SER A 247 -13.50 11.58 13.24
C SER A 247 -13.88 10.12 13.31
N THR A 248 -13.57 9.33 12.27
CA THR A 248 -13.85 7.89 12.22
C THR A 248 -13.03 7.14 13.26
N TYR A 249 -11.74 7.47 13.42
CA TYR A 249 -10.91 6.86 14.46
C TYR A 249 -11.47 7.15 15.87
N ILE A 250 -11.82 8.42 16.16
CA ILE A 250 -12.42 8.81 17.45
C ILE A 250 -13.75 8.10 17.67
N PHE A 251 -14.61 8.03 16.65
CA PHE A 251 -15.87 7.30 16.71
C PHE A 251 -15.66 5.82 17.03
N GLY A 252 -14.73 5.17 16.34
CA GLY A 252 -14.37 3.77 16.60
C GLY A 252 -13.82 3.54 18.01
N GLN A 253 -13.04 4.48 18.56
CA GLN A 253 -12.46 4.36 19.91
C GLN A 253 -13.47 4.66 21.01
N LYS A 254 -14.21 5.78 20.89
CA LYS A 254 -15.07 6.28 21.98
C LYS A 254 -16.48 5.71 21.94
N VAL A 255 -17.06 5.53 20.76
CA VAL A 255 -18.46 5.10 20.59
C VAL A 255 -18.53 3.59 20.39
N LEU A 256 -17.88 3.06 19.36
CA LEU A 256 -17.92 1.61 19.08
C LEU A 256 -17.05 0.79 20.04
N LYS A 257 -16.08 1.44 20.69
CA LYS A 257 -15.10 0.81 21.59
C LYS A 257 -14.45 -0.41 20.92
N MET A 258 -13.81 -0.15 19.78
CA MET A 258 -13.03 -1.13 19.03
C MET A 258 -11.92 -1.69 19.93
N SER A 259 -11.83 -3.02 20.02
CA SER A 259 -10.83 -3.69 20.86
C SER A 259 -9.41 -3.46 20.35
N SER A 260 -9.22 -3.52 19.03
CA SER A 260 -7.95 -3.23 18.38
C SER A 260 -7.89 -1.78 17.91
N LYS A 261 -6.91 -1.04 18.43
CA LYS A 261 -6.62 0.32 17.98
C LYS A 261 -6.06 0.33 16.57
N SER A 262 -5.17 -0.60 16.24
CA SER A 262 -4.51 -0.70 14.93
C SER A 262 -5.54 -0.99 13.85
N LEU A 263 -6.44 -1.95 14.08
CA LEU A 263 -7.55 -2.23 13.16
C LEU A 263 -8.43 -0.99 12.91
N ASN A 264 -8.81 -0.27 13.98
CA ASN A 264 -9.59 0.96 13.83
C ASN A 264 -8.83 2.02 13.00
N MET A 265 -7.53 2.21 13.24
CA MET A 265 -6.72 3.15 12.46
C MET A 265 -6.60 2.73 10.99
N VAL A 266 -6.34 1.45 10.73
CA VAL A 266 -6.21 0.92 9.35
C VAL A 266 -7.53 1.09 8.60
N ILE A 267 -8.67 0.75 9.20
CA ILE A 267 -10.00 0.95 8.59
C ILE A 267 -10.28 2.44 8.35
N ALA A 268 -10.01 3.30 9.34
CA ALA A 268 -10.24 4.74 9.21
C ALA A 268 -9.37 5.36 8.10
N ALA A 269 -8.11 4.95 7.98
CA ALA A 269 -7.20 5.42 6.94
C ALA A 269 -7.52 4.85 5.55
N ASP A 270 -7.95 3.59 5.48
CA ASP A 270 -8.38 2.94 4.24
C ASP A 270 -9.46 3.78 3.54
N MET A 271 -10.59 4.01 4.21
CA MET A 271 -11.75 4.68 3.62
C MET A 271 -11.56 6.20 3.43
N SER A 272 -10.63 6.84 4.14
CA SER A 272 -10.49 8.32 4.13
C SER A 272 -9.46 8.84 3.12
N VAL A 273 -8.60 7.96 2.61
CA VAL A 273 -7.49 8.35 1.73
C VAL A 273 -7.69 7.72 0.35
N CYS A 274 -7.23 6.48 0.14
CA CYS A 274 -7.18 5.86 -1.18
C CYS A 274 -7.39 4.34 -1.12
N GLY A 275 -8.09 3.86 -0.08
CA GLY A 275 -8.31 2.44 0.16
C GLY A 275 -7.05 1.68 0.54
N VAL A 276 -6.86 0.57 -0.16
CA VAL A 276 -5.89 -0.47 0.14
C VAL A 276 -4.47 0.06 0.34
N SER A 277 -4.02 1.03 -0.46
CA SER A 277 -2.65 1.56 -0.32
C SER A 277 -2.46 2.34 1.00
N ALA A 278 -3.50 3.04 1.47
CA ALA A 278 -3.48 3.74 2.76
C ALA A 278 -3.62 2.75 3.92
N ALA A 279 -4.44 1.71 3.77
CA ALA A 279 -4.50 0.62 4.74
C ALA A 279 -3.13 -0.03 4.95
N ILE A 280 -2.41 -0.33 3.87
CA ILE A 280 -1.04 -0.87 3.92
C ILE A 280 -0.10 0.11 4.62
N ALA A 281 -0.06 1.36 4.17
CA ALA A 281 0.89 2.34 4.69
C ALA A 281 0.68 2.62 6.18
N THR A 282 -0.58 2.71 6.61
CA THR A 282 -0.93 2.88 8.03
C THR A 282 -0.76 1.61 8.84
N ALA A 283 -1.04 0.43 8.29
CA ALA A 283 -0.75 -0.85 8.94
C ALA A 283 0.73 -1.02 9.22
N ALA A 284 1.59 -0.67 8.26
CA ALA A 284 3.04 -0.66 8.46
C ALA A 284 3.47 0.42 9.48
N ALA A 285 2.79 1.58 9.51
CA ALA A 285 3.08 2.66 10.43
C ALA A 285 2.69 2.35 11.89
N CYS A 286 1.58 1.64 12.08
CA CYS A 286 1.01 1.30 13.39
C CYS A 286 1.29 -0.16 13.82
N LYS A 287 2.06 -0.91 13.01
CA LYS A 287 2.39 -2.34 13.21
C LYS A 287 1.12 -3.20 13.40
N ALA A 288 0.12 -2.97 12.54
CA ALA A 288 -1.11 -3.75 12.56
C ALA A 288 -0.84 -5.23 12.24
N LYS A 289 -1.69 -6.10 12.77
CA LYS A 289 -1.59 -7.53 12.48
C LYS A 289 -2.00 -7.82 11.04
N LYS A 290 -1.49 -8.91 10.46
CA LYS A 290 -1.79 -9.32 9.08
C LYS A 290 -3.28 -9.59 8.88
N GLU A 291 -3.95 -10.14 9.89
CA GLU A 291 -5.39 -10.39 9.89
C GLU A 291 -6.19 -9.10 9.88
N GLU A 292 -5.73 -8.06 10.58
CA GLU A 292 -6.39 -6.75 10.62
C GLU A 292 -6.31 -6.05 9.27
N LEU A 293 -5.13 -6.10 8.64
CA LEU A 293 -4.93 -5.59 7.30
C LEU A 293 -5.77 -6.38 6.27
N SER A 294 -5.79 -7.71 6.36
CA SER A 294 -6.64 -8.56 5.52
C SER A 294 -8.12 -8.21 5.64
N LEU A 295 -8.60 -7.99 6.87
CA LEU A 295 -9.99 -7.59 7.12
C LEU A 295 -10.32 -6.24 6.49
N ALA A 296 -9.46 -5.24 6.69
CA ALA A 296 -9.64 -3.90 6.15
C ALA A 296 -9.68 -3.92 4.62
N ILE A 297 -8.74 -4.62 3.97
CA ILE A 297 -8.69 -4.76 2.51
C ILE A 297 -9.95 -5.45 1.97
N GLY A 298 -10.41 -6.51 2.63
CA GLY A 298 -11.62 -7.22 2.22
C GLY A 298 -12.86 -6.32 2.24
N MET A 299 -13.01 -5.49 3.28
CA MET A 299 -14.08 -4.49 3.34
C MET A 299 -13.90 -3.41 2.27
N SER A 300 -12.69 -2.86 2.14
CA SER A 300 -12.34 -1.83 1.16
C SER A 300 -12.78 -2.19 -0.26
N LEU A 301 -12.37 -3.37 -0.71
CA LEU A 301 -12.65 -3.86 -2.04
C LEU A 301 -14.15 -4.15 -2.23
N SER A 302 -14.82 -4.70 -1.21
CA SER A 302 -16.26 -4.96 -1.28
C SER A 302 -17.07 -3.68 -1.47
N PHE A 303 -16.77 -2.64 -0.71
CA PHE A 303 -17.43 -1.34 -0.83
C PHE A 303 -17.05 -0.62 -2.13
N THR A 304 -15.79 -0.70 -2.55
CA THR A 304 -15.31 -0.12 -3.81
C THR A 304 -16.11 -0.63 -5.01
N VAL A 305 -16.36 -1.94 -5.10
CA VAL A 305 -17.16 -2.53 -6.18
C VAL A 305 -18.58 -1.99 -6.18
N VAL A 306 -19.20 -1.89 -5.01
CA VAL A 306 -20.56 -1.33 -4.87
C VAL A 306 -20.59 0.13 -5.30
N MET A 307 -19.65 0.95 -4.80
CA MET A 307 -19.61 2.39 -5.07
C MET A 307 -19.30 2.70 -6.54
N MET A 308 -18.44 1.91 -7.18
CA MET A 308 -18.16 2.03 -8.62
C MET A 308 -19.41 1.96 -9.48
N VAL A 309 -20.38 1.12 -9.10
CA VAL A 309 -21.64 0.94 -9.83
C VAL A 309 -22.70 1.94 -9.37
N VAL A 310 -22.84 2.12 -8.06
CA VAL A 310 -23.93 2.89 -7.46
C VAL A 310 -23.73 4.40 -7.61
N LEU A 311 -22.52 4.93 -7.41
CA LEU A 311 -22.33 6.39 -7.43
C LEU A 311 -22.57 7.01 -8.81
N PRO A 312 -22.04 6.49 -9.94
CA PRO A 312 -22.37 7.04 -11.26
C PRO A 312 -23.86 6.99 -11.57
N ALA A 313 -24.57 5.95 -11.11
CA ALA A 313 -26.01 5.84 -11.28
C ALA A 313 -26.76 6.93 -10.50
N ILE A 314 -26.35 7.20 -9.25
CA ILE A 314 -26.91 8.30 -8.44
C ILE A 314 -26.66 9.65 -9.12
N ILE A 315 -25.42 9.92 -9.55
CA ILE A 315 -25.03 11.18 -10.21
C ILE A 315 -25.91 11.45 -11.42
N LYS A 316 -26.12 10.45 -12.28
CA LYS A 316 -27.01 10.55 -13.44
C LYS A 316 -28.47 10.73 -13.06
N ALA A 317 -28.97 10.00 -12.06
CA ALA A 317 -30.36 10.05 -11.64
C ALA A 317 -30.77 11.42 -11.10
N VAL A 318 -29.86 12.11 -10.40
CA VAL A 318 -30.11 13.47 -9.87
C VAL A 318 -29.73 14.59 -10.84
N GLY A 319 -29.24 14.26 -12.05
CA GLY A 319 -28.80 15.25 -13.04
C GLY A 319 -27.59 16.08 -12.58
N MET A 320 -26.69 15.48 -11.79
CA MET A 320 -25.51 16.18 -11.28
C MET A 320 -24.49 16.42 -12.39
N ASP A 321 -23.97 17.64 -12.42
CA ASP A 321 -22.89 18.10 -13.30
C ASP A 321 -21.67 17.16 -13.30
N GLU A 322 -21.07 16.93 -14.47
CA GLU A 322 -19.97 15.97 -14.66
C GLU A 322 -18.70 16.31 -13.86
N VAL A 323 -18.40 17.59 -13.67
CA VAL A 323 -17.22 18.03 -12.90
C VAL A 323 -17.44 17.78 -11.41
N LEU A 324 -18.61 18.17 -10.89
CA LEU A 324 -18.99 17.91 -9.50
C LEU A 324 -19.07 16.40 -9.23
N GLY A 325 -19.72 15.66 -10.12
CA GLY A 325 -19.83 14.20 -10.04
C GLY A 325 -18.46 13.54 -10.11
N GLY A 326 -17.59 13.97 -11.03
CA GLY A 326 -16.22 13.50 -11.15
C GLY A 326 -15.41 13.73 -9.88
N ALA A 327 -15.47 14.93 -9.31
CA ALA A 327 -14.79 15.24 -8.05
C ALA A 327 -15.28 14.37 -6.89
N TRP A 328 -16.59 14.10 -6.84
CA TRP A 328 -17.18 13.21 -5.82
C TRP A 328 -16.74 11.75 -6.00
N LEU A 329 -16.74 11.23 -7.23
CA LEU A 329 -16.23 9.88 -7.54
C LEU A 329 -14.75 9.75 -7.17
N GLY A 330 -13.93 10.69 -7.61
CA GLY A 330 -12.49 10.72 -7.37
C GLY A 330 -12.15 10.76 -5.88
N GLY A 331 -12.92 11.50 -5.09
CA GLY A 331 -12.70 11.65 -3.67
C GLY A 331 -13.22 10.50 -2.79
N THR A 332 -14.06 9.60 -3.31
CA THR A 332 -14.77 8.59 -2.48
C THR A 332 -14.61 7.15 -2.91
N ILE A 333 -14.33 6.86 -4.18
CA ILE A 333 -14.11 5.47 -4.62
C ILE A 333 -12.67 5.08 -4.32
N ASP A 334 -12.46 4.03 -3.53
CA ASP A 334 -11.17 3.68 -2.94
C ASP A 334 -10.27 2.79 -3.83
N SER A 335 -10.37 2.97 -5.15
CA SER A 335 -9.48 2.36 -6.14
C SER A 335 -9.33 3.26 -7.36
N THR A 336 -8.10 3.46 -7.81
CA THR A 336 -7.83 4.22 -9.06
C THR A 336 -8.49 3.57 -10.27
N GLY A 337 -8.50 2.23 -10.33
CA GLY A 337 -9.15 1.51 -11.42
C GLY A 337 -10.66 1.68 -11.40
N ALA A 338 -11.26 1.60 -10.20
CA ALA A 338 -12.70 1.74 -10.02
C ALA A 338 -13.17 3.18 -10.26
N VAL A 339 -12.41 4.17 -9.81
CA VAL A 339 -12.63 5.59 -10.11
C VAL A 339 -12.62 5.82 -11.62
N ALA A 340 -11.64 5.28 -12.34
CA ALA A 340 -11.56 5.47 -13.78
C ALA A 340 -12.75 4.81 -14.51
N ALA A 341 -13.15 3.61 -14.09
CA ALA A 341 -14.32 2.94 -14.65
C ALA A 341 -15.62 3.72 -14.38
N ALA A 342 -15.80 4.20 -13.15
CA ALA A 342 -16.94 5.01 -12.73
C ALA A 342 -16.98 6.38 -13.42
N GLY A 343 -15.83 7.05 -13.51
CA GLY A 343 -15.67 8.35 -14.16
C GLY A 343 -15.96 8.29 -15.66
N ALA A 344 -15.53 7.21 -16.33
CA ALA A 344 -15.83 7.01 -17.75
C ALA A 344 -17.35 6.94 -18.04
N VAL A 345 -18.17 6.53 -17.07
CA VAL A 345 -19.64 6.54 -17.19
C VAL A 345 -20.18 7.97 -17.24
N LEU A 346 -19.49 8.95 -16.66
CA LEU A 346 -19.85 10.37 -16.69
C LEU A 346 -19.36 11.13 -17.92
N GLY A 347 -18.51 10.52 -18.76
CA GLY A 347 -17.86 11.19 -19.90
C GLY A 347 -16.41 11.59 -19.61
N ASP A 348 -15.70 12.01 -20.66
CA ASP A 348 -14.25 12.28 -20.62
C ASP A 348 -13.89 13.35 -19.57
N ARG A 349 -14.73 14.38 -19.46
CA ARG A 349 -14.55 15.50 -18.53
C ARG A 349 -14.70 15.04 -17.08
N GLY A 350 -15.73 14.27 -16.77
CA GLY A 350 -15.93 13.67 -15.44
C GLY A 350 -14.82 12.69 -15.06
N LEU A 351 -14.34 11.90 -16.03
CA LEU A 351 -13.20 10.98 -15.85
C LEU A 351 -11.92 11.72 -15.49
N GLU A 352 -11.58 12.78 -16.23
CA GLU A 352 -10.37 13.56 -15.99
C GLU A 352 -10.37 14.17 -14.59
N VAL A 353 -11.48 14.78 -14.18
CA VAL A 353 -11.64 15.35 -12.83
C VAL A 353 -11.55 14.25 -11.77
N ALA A 354 -12.23 13.12 -11.96
CA ALA A 354 -12.22 12.01 -11.00
C ALA A 354 -10.81 11.42 -10.83
N ALA A 355 -10.11 11.19 -11.93
CA ALA A 355 -8.73 10.68 -11.93
C ALA A 355 -7.79 11.68 -11.26
N THR A 356 -7.97 12.98 -11.51
CA THR A 356 -7.17 14.06 -10.93
C THR A 356 -7.36 14.13 -9.42
N VAL A 357 -8.61 14.21 -8.94
CA VAL A 357 -8.90 14.27 -7.49
C VAL A 357 -8.38 13.01 -6.77
N LYS A 358 -8.55 11.82 -7.37
CA LYS A 358 -7.99 10.58 -6.79
C LYS A 358 -6.47 10.61 -6.76
N MET A 359 -5.81 11.12 -7.80
CA MET A 359 -4.36 11.24 -7.83
C MET A 359 -3.86 12.15 -6.72
N ILE A 360 -4.54 13.27 -6.45
CA ILE A 360 -4.23 14.16 -5.33
C ILE A 360 -4.36 13.43 -3.98
N GLN A 361 -5.41 12.62 -3.80
CA GLN A 361 -5.57 11.82 -2.57
C GLN A 361 -4.44 10.79 -2.39
N ASN A 362 -3.94 10.19 -3.46
CA ASN A 362 -2.83 9.24 -3.36
C ASN A 362 -1.53 9.88 -2.82
N ILE A 363 -1.37 11.20 -3.00
CA ILE A 363 -0.23 11.94 -2.42
C ILE A 363 -0.31 11.97 -0.88
N LEU A 364 -1.53 11.98 -0.31
CA LEU A 364 -1.75 12.00 1.13
C LEU A 364 -1.38 10.71 1.85
N ILE A 365 -1.12 9.61 1.13
CA ILE A 365 -0.73 8.32 1.74
C ILE A 365 0.52 8.49 2.61
N GLY A 366 1.55 9.15 2.06
CA GLY A 366 2.82 9.37 2.76
C GLY A 366 2.66 10.24 4.00
N VAL A 367 1.95 11.36 3.83
CA VAL A 367 1.65 12.32 4.89
C VAL A 367 0.88 11.63 6.02
N THR A 368 -0.15 10.87 5.67
CA THR A 368 -0.97 10.12 6.62
C THR A 368 -0.16 9.07 7.36
N ALA A 369 0.63 8.26 6.66
CA ALA A 369 1.49 7.25 7.28
C ALA A 369 2.49 7.87 8.26
N PHE A 370 3.07 9.02 7.90
CA PHE A 370 3.98 9.77 8.77
C PHE A 370 3.29 10.25 10.06
N PHE A 371 2.15 10.92 9.96
CA PHE A 371 1.42 11.39 11.15
C PHE A 371 0.86 10.24 11.99
N VAL A 372 0.39 9.16 11.36
CA VAL A 372 -0.04 7.95 12.07
C VAL A 372 1.12 7.32 12.83
N ALA A 373 2.30 7.20 12.22
CA ALA A 373 3.50 6.71 12.91
C ALA A 373 3.87 7.56 14.12
N ILE A 374 3.88 8.90 13.98
CA ILE A 374 4.13 9.82 15.10
C ILE A 374 3.09 9.63 16.20
N TYR A 375 1.81 9.63 15.85
CA TYR A 375 0.72 9.44 16.81
C TYR A 375 0.81 8.10 17.53
N TRP A 376 1.17 7.03 16.82
CA TRP A 376 1.30 5.70 17.40
C TRP A 376 2.37 5.65 18.49
N VAL A 377 3.55 6.18 18.16
CA VAL A 377 4.71 6.17 19.04
C VAL A 377 4.54 7.11 20.23
N THR A 378 3.89 8.26 20.04
CA THR A 378 3.79 9.30 21.07
C THR A 378 2.57 9.17 21.98
N TYR A 379 1.46 8.60 21.49
CA TYR A 379 0.20 8.51 22.24
C TYR A 379 -0.31 7.09 22.43
N VAL A 380 -0.20 6.19 21.45
CA VAL A 380 -0.87 4.87 21.50
C VAL A 380 -0.04 3.81 22.23
N GLU A 381 1.24 3.66 21.89
CA GLU A 381 2.18 2.72 22.51
C GLU A 381 2.83 3.28 23.79
N ARG A 382 2.32 4.41 24.28
CA ARG A 382 2.83 5.03 25.49
C ARG A 382 2.40 4.24 26.72
N ASP A 383 3.38 3.84 27.53
CA ASP A 383 3.12 3.40 28.90
C ASP A 383 2.70 4.61 29.75
N PRO A 384 1.48 4.65 30.31
CA PRO A 384 1.01 5.75 31.15
C PRO A 384 1.90 6.00 32.38
N SER A 385 2.60 4.96 32.82
CA SER A 385 3.44 4.90 34.02
C SER A 385 4.88 5.37 33.75
N ALA A 386 5.28 5.48 32.48
CA ALA A 386 6.62 5.90 32.08
C ALA A 386 6.70 7.41 31.82
N PRO A 387 7.87 8.04 32.06
CA PRO A 387 8.15 9.41 31.62
C PRO A 387 7.85 9.58 30.13
N ARG A 388 7.52 10.81 29.69
CA ARG A 388 7.31 11.09 28.26
C ARG A 388 8.50 10.55 27.46
N PRO A 389 8.27 9.73 26.42
CA PRO A 389 9.35 9.19 25.63
C PRO A 389 10.20 10.34 25.09
N GLY A 390 11.50 10.31 25.40
CA GLY A 390 12.46 11.27 24.83
C GLY A 390 12.52 11.15 23.32
N LEU A 391 13.08 12.15 22.64
CA LEU A 391 13.25 12.16 21.17
C LEU A 391 13.97 10.89 20.65
N SER A 392 14.87 10.31 21.45
CA SER A 392 15.57 9.06 21.14
C SER A 392 14.64 7.83 21.12
N GLU A 393 13.65 7.77 22.00
CA GLU A 393 12.63 6.70 22.03
C GLU A 393 11.71 6.82 20.81
N VAL A 394 11.30 8.05 20.50
CA VAL A 394 10.47 8.33 19.33
C VAL A 394 11.19 7.89 18.06
N TRP A 395 12.46 8.28 17.90
CA TRP A 395 13.29 7.86 16.77
C TRP A 395 13.45 6.34 16.69
N TYR A 396 13.68 5.67 17.82
CA TYR A 396 13.84 4.22 17.85
C TYR A 396 12.56 3.47 17.49
N ARG A 397 11.38 3.95 17.87
CA ARG A 397 10.11 3.28 17.55
C ARG A 397 9.52 3.68 16.20
N PHE A 398 9.88 4.87 15.69
CA PHE A 398 9.42 5.36 14.40
C PHE A 398 9.76 4.36 13.29
N PRO A 399 8.86 4.05 12.33
CA PRO A 399 9.17 3.18 11.20
C PRO A 399 10.09 3.89 10.20
N LYS A 400 11.31 3.39 10.00
CA LYS A 400 12.37 4.12 9.25
C LYS A 400 12.05 4.17 7.77
N PHE A 401 11.31 3.20 7.24
CA PHE A 401 10.92 3.17 5.83
C PHE A 401 10.11 4.41 5.42
N VAL A 402 9.38 5.04 6.36
CA VAL A 402 8.65 6.29 6.11
C VAL A 402 9.62 7.43 5.77
N LEU A 403 10.82 7.46 6.36
CA LEU A 403 11.86 8.41 5.99
C LEU A 403 12.31 8.20 4.54
N GLY A 404 12.44 6.94 4.11
CA GLY A 404 12.74 6.62 2.71
C GLY A 404 11.64 7.07 1.76
N PHE A 405 10.37 6.85 2.11
CA PHE A 405 9.23 7.35 1.34
C PHE A 405 9.33 8.87 1.15
N VAL A 406 9.49 9.62 2.25
CA VAL A 406 9.54 11.09 2.21
C VAL A 406 10.79 11.58 1.47
N ALA A 407 11.94 10.96 1.69
CA ALA A 407 13.18 11.29 1.00
C ALA A 407 13.08 11.09 -0.51
N MET A 408 12.50 9.97 -0.98
CA MET A 408 12.30 9.72 -2.40
C MET A 408 11.29 10.70 -3.02
N SER A 409 10.22 11.04 -2.31
CA SER A 409 9.24 12.05 -2.76
C SER A 409 9.88 13.43 -2.94
N VAL A 410 10.65 13.89 -1.95
CA VAL A 410 11.38 15.17 -2.05
C VAL A 410 12.41 15.12 -3.18
N LEU A 411 13.23 14.07 -3.24
CA LEU A 411 14.27 13.92 -4.26
C LEU A 411 13.69 13.96 -5.67
N PHE A 412 12.68 13.14 -5.96
CA PHE A 412 12.07 13.09 -7.29
C PHE A 412 11.30 14.38 -7.63
N SER A 413 10.73 15.06 -6.64
CA SER A 413 10.12 16.39 -6.84
C SER A 413 11.16 17.44 -7.23
N VAL A 414 12.33 17.44 -6.57
CA VAL A 414 13.44 18.32 -6.95
C VAL A 414 13.90 17.99 -8.36
N LEU A 415 14.18 16.72 -8.67
CA LEU A 415 14.59 16.28 -10.01
C LEU A 415 13.58 16.68 -11.09
N TYR A 416 12.28 16.55 -10.81
CA TYR A 416 11.20 16.95 -11.73
C TYR A 416 11.26 18.44 -12.09
N THR A 417 11.61 19.29 -11.13
CA THR A 417 11.58 20.75 -11.30
C THR A 417 12.91 21.37 -11.74
N THR A 418 14.05 20.78 -11.35
CA THR A 418 15.37 21.39 -11.55
C THR A 418 16.12 20.83 -12.75
N LEU A 419 15.82 19.62 -13.21
CA LEU A 419 16.47 19.03 -14.38
C LEU A 419 15.87 19.58 -15.67
N VAL A 420 16.73 19.81 -16.67
CA VAL A 420 16.29 20.04 -18.05
C VAL A 420 15.65 18.75 -18.58
N GLY A 421 14.40 18.82 -19.02
CA GLY A 421 13.59 17.64 -19.34
C GLY A 421 13.18 16.82 -18.12
N GLY A 422 13.16 17.44 -16.93
CA GLY A 422 12.81 16.80 -15.66
C GLY A 422 11.47 16.06 -15.70
N PRO A 423 10.36 16.67 -16.19
CA PRO A 423 9.07 15.99 -16.29
C PRO A 423 9.12 14.71 -17.12
N GLU A 424 9.73 14.75 -18.30
CA GLU A 424 9.81 13.63 -19.24
C GLU A 424 10.68 12.50 -18.67
N LEU A 425 11.83 12.84 -18.09
CA LEU A 425 12.75 11.88 -17.48
C LEU A 425 12.13 11.21 -16.25
N VAL A 426 11.56 12.00 -15.34
CA VAL A 426 10.92 11.48 -14.13
C VAL A 426 9.71 10.63 -14.48
N ASP A 427 8.86 11.06 -15.41
CA ASP A 427 7.69 10.29 -15.87
C ASP A 427 8.09 8.96 -16.52
N ALA A 428 9.18 8.93 -17.28
CA ALA A 428 9.72 7.69 -17.82
C ALA A 428 10.18 6.74 -16.70
N VAL A 429 10.83 7.25 -15.65
CA VAL A 429 11.26 6.44 -14.51
C VAL A 429 10.08 5.90 -13.72
N ILE A 430 9.17 6.78 -13.28
CA ILE A 430 8.05 6.42 -12.41
C ILE A 430 6.95 5.66 -13.15
N GLY A 431 6.66 6.03 -14.40
CA GLY A 431 5.68 5.37 -15.26
C GLY A 431 6.19 4.09 -15.93
N GLY A 432 7.50 3.85 -15.90
CA GLY A 432 8.18 2.73 -16.54
C GLY A 432 8.29 1.48 -15.66
N SER A 433 9.53 1.05 -15.39
CA SER A 433 9.82 -0.20 -14.68
C SER A 433 9.43 -0.14 -13.20
N THR A 434 9.58 1.02 -12.55
CA THR A 434 9.38 1.17 -11.09
C THR A 434 7.92 0.97 -10.67
N LYS A 435 6.95 1.51 -11.41
CA LYS A 435 5.51 1.24 -11.20
C LYS A 435 5.18 -0.24 -11.29
N THR A 436 5.78 -0.95 -12.25
CA THR A 436 5.54 -2.40 -12.40
C THR A 436 6.18 -3.19 -11.26
N LEU A 437 7.41 -2.86 -10.85
CA LEU A 437 8.09 -3.46 -9.70
C LEU A 437 7.33 -3.22 -8.39
N ARG A 438 6.83 -1.99 -8.18
CA ARG A 438 5.98 -1.66 -7.03
C ARG A 438 4.72 -2.53 -7.01
N GLY A 439 4.05 -2.69 -8.15
CA GLY A 439 2.92 -3.61 -8.28
C GLY A 439 3.30 -5.05 -7.92
N TRP A 440 4.47 -5.53 -8.33
CA TRP A 440 4.96 -6.84 -7.93
C TRP A 440 5.22 -6.95 -6.43
N PHE A 441 5.84 -5.95 -5.80
CA PHE A 441 6.05 -5.94 -4.36
C PHE A 441 4.75 -5.98 -3.58
N PHE A 442 3.75 -5.17 -3.96
CA PHE A 442 2.43 -5.24 -3.32
C PHE A 442 1.74 -6.58 -3.57
N CYS A 443 1.81 -7.13 -4.78
CA CYS A 443 1.24 -8.44 -5.07
C CYS A 443 1.89 -9.56 -4.23
N LEU A 444 3.23 -9.61 -4.17
CA LEU A 444 3.98 -10.55 -3.34
C LEU A 444 3.66 -10.39 -1.85
N ALA A 445 3.52 -9.14 -1.39
CA ALA A 445 3.06 -8.86 -0.03
C ALA A 445 1.67 -9.43 0.24
N PHE A 446 0.69 -9.21 -0.64
CA PHE A 446 -0.67 -9.72 -0.45
C PHE A 446 -0.75 -11.25 -0.49
N VAL A 447 0.01 -11.89 -1.39
CA VAL A 447 0.15 -13.36 -1.38
C VAL A 447 0.71 -13.81 -0.03
N SER A 448 1.77 -13.16 0.45
CA SER A 448 2.40 -13.49 1.74
C SER A 448 1.43 -13.28 2.90
N ILE A 449 0.68 -12.17 2.92
CA ILE A 449 -0.38 -11.90 3.89
C ILE A 449 -1.42 -13.03 3.88
N GLY A 450 -1.92 -13.43 2.71
CA GLY A 450 -2.89 -14.51 2.59
C GLY A 450 -2.34 -15.83 3.12
N LEU A 451 -1.09 -16.16 2.78
CA LEU A 451 -0.38 -17.35 3.27
C LEU A 451 -0.19 -17.33 4.79
N GLU A 452 -0.11 -16.17 5.41
CA GLU A 452 0.08 -16.06 6.86
C GLU A 452 -1.24 -15.89 7.64
N THR A 453 -2.31 -15.46 6.96
CA THR A 453 -3.61 -15.18 7.57
C THR A 453 -4.37 -16.47 7.88
N ASN A 454 -4.80 -16.62 9.14
CA ASN A 454 -5.68 -17.71 9.57
C ASN A 454 -7.13 -17.22 9.75
N PHE A 455 -8.08 -17.82 9.05
CA PHE A 455 -9.49 -17.41 9.12
C PHE A 455 -10.09 -17.57 10.52
N ARG A 456 -9.61 -18.53 11.32
CA ARG A 456 -10.02 -18.69 12.72
C ARG A 456 -9.57 -17.52 13.59
N GLN A 457 -8.44 -16.88 13.26
CA GLN A 457 -7.96 -15.67 13.93
C GLN A 457 -8.66 -14.40 13.43
N LEU A 458 -9.27 -14.45 12.24
CA LEU A 458 -10.10 -13.39 11.69
C LEU A 458 -11.51 -13.37 12.31
N MET A 459 -12.06 -14.56 12.61
CA MET A 459 -13.42 -14.76 13.13
C MET A 459 -13.78 -13.90 14.37
N PRO A 460 -12.89 -13.69 15.37
CA PRO A 460 -13.17 -12.82 16.50
C PRO A 460 -13.45 -11.36 16.10
N TYR A 461 -12.84 -10.85 15.04
CA TYR A 461 -13.07 -9.47 14.58
C TYR A 461 -14.44 -9.29 13.93
N PHE A 462 -15.01 -10.34 13.35
CA PHE A 462 -16.38 -10.32 12.83
C PHE A 462 -17.45 -10.37 13.93
N LYS A 463 -17.12 -10.90 15.12
CA LYS A 463 -18.07 -10.99 16.23
C LYS A 463 -18.46 -9.58 16.71
N GLY A 464 -19.73 -9.24 16.54
CA GLY A 464 -20.31 -7.96 16.96
C GLY A 464 -20.35 -6.88 15.87
N GLY A 465 -19.90 -7.17 14.64
CA GLY A 465 -20.09 -6.29 13.47
C GLY A 465 -19.43 -4.91 13.54
N LYS A 466 -18.66 -4.61 14.59
CA LYS A 466 -18.09 -3.28 14.85
C LYS A 466 -17.19 -2.77 13.71
N PRO A 467 -16.30 -3.59 13.09
CA PRO A 467 -15.50 -3.13 11.96
C PRO A 467 -16.37 -2.70 10.76
N LEU A 468 -17.45 -3.43 10.49
CA LEU A 468 -18.38 -3.10 9.41
C LEU A 468 -19.17 -1.83 9.72
N ILE A 469 -19.65 -1.67 10.96
CA ILE A 469 -20.35 -0.44 11.38
C ILE A 469 -19.42 0.76 11.27
N LEU A 470 -18.17 0.62 11.71
CA LEU A 470 -17.14 1.64 11.55
C LEU A 470 -16.94 2.02 10.09
N TYR A 471 -16.82 1.01 9.21
CA TYR A 471 -16.67 1.21 7.77
C TYR A 471 -17.87 1.94 7.17
N VAL A 472 -19.09 1.47 7.43
CA VAL A 472 -20.32 2.08 6.89
C VAL A 472 -20.48 3.52 7.37
N CYS A 473 -20.34 3.78 8.67
CA CYS A 473 -20.50 5.13 9.23
C CYS A 473 -19.42 6.08 8.73
N GLY A 474 -18.15 5.65 8.73
CA GLY A 474 -17.05 6.47 8.24
C GLY A 474 -17.14 6.71 6.73
N GLN A 475 -17.53 5.72 5.93
CA GLN A 475 -17.70 5.89 4.48
C GLN A 475 -18.90 6.77 4.15
N THR A 476 -19.97 6.70 4.95
CA THR A 476 -21.10 7.63 4.82
C THR A 476 -20.65 9.07 5.11
N LEU A 477 -19.88 9.28 6.18
CA LEU A 477 -19.29 10.59 6.48
C LEU A 477 -18.39 11.05 5.32
N ASN A 478 -17.55 10.18 4.78
CA ASN A 478 -16.69 10.47 3.65
C ASN A 478 -17.50 10.89 2.41
N LEU A 479 -18.55 10.14 2.07
CA LEU A 479 -19.45 10.44 0.96
C LEU A 479 -20.10 11.82 1.10
N CYS A 480 -20.70 12.10 2.26
CA CYS A 480 -21.39 13.37 2.50
C CYS A 480 -20.41 14.55 2.53
N LEU A 481 -19.29 14.42 3.24
CA LEU A 481 -18.32 15.49 3.39
C LEU A 481 -17.59 15.77 2.07
N THR A 482 -17.24 14.73 1.30
CA THR A 482 -16.64 14.91 -0.03
C THR A 482 -17.60 15.61 -0.98
N LEU A 483 -18.87 15.21 -1.01
CA LEU A 483 -19.86 15.88 -1.85
C LEU A 483 -20.02 17.36 -1.48
N PHE A 484 -20.13 17.65 -0.17
CA PHE A 484 -20.22 19.02 0.33
C PHE A 484 -19.00 19.85 -0.06
N MET A 485 -17.79 19.32 0.17
CA MET A 485 -16.55 20.02 -0.17
C MET A 485 -16.38 20.15 -1.69
N ALA A 486 -16.71 19.13 -2.48
CA ALA A 486 -16.66 19.21 -3.93
C ALA A 486 -17.61 20.30 -4.45
N TRP A 487 -18.84 20.38 -3.92
CA TRP A 487 -19.78 21.45 -4.25
C TRP A 487 -19.24 22.82 -3.85
N LEU A 488 -18.74 22.97 -2.62
CA LEU A 488 -18.19 24.23 -2.13
C LEU A 488 -17.01 24.70 -2.99
N MET A 489 -16.05 23.81 -3.28
CA MET A 489 -14.84 24.19 -4.00
C MET A 489 -15.11 24.41 -5.50
N PHE A 490 -15.81 23.49 -6.17
CA PHE A 490 -15.96 23.53 -7.63
C PHE A 490 -17.17 24.35 -8.12
N LYS A 491 -18.18 24.61 -7.29
CA LYS A 491 -19.38 25.37 -7.69
C LYS A 491 -19.56 26.70 -6.96
N VAL A 492 -18.89 26.94 -5.84
CA VAL A 492 -19.04 28.19 -5.07
C VAL A 492 -17.76 29.01 -5.07
N ILE A 493 -16.64 28.45 -4.60
CA ILE A 493 -15.41 29.22 -4.39
C ILE A 493 -14.64 29.43 -5.70
N PHE A 494 -14.49 28.38 -6.51
CA PHE A 494 -13.71 28.42 -7.75
C PHE A 494 -14.60 28.27 -9.00
N ALA A 495 -15.86 28.68 -8.92
CA ALA A 495 -16.81 28.56 -10.03
C ALA A 495 -16.28 29.21 -11.31
N ASP A 496 -15.88 30.48 -11.22
CA ASP A 496 -15.40 31.27 -12.36
C ASP A 496 -14.13 30.67 -12.99
N MET A 497 -13.20 30.22 -12.14
CA MET A 497 -11.95 29.58 -12.57
C MET A 497 -12.18 28.26 -13.32
N ILE A 498 -13.14 27.44 -12.85
CA ILE A 498 -13.45 26.15 -13.47
C ILE A 498 -14.20 26.33 -14.80
N THR A 499 -15.05 27.36 -14.90
CA THR A 499 -15.73 27.71 -16.16
C THR A 499 -14.76 28.20 -17.23
N GLU A 500 -13.66 28.87 -16.84
CA GLU A 500 -12.60 29.31 -17.77
C GLU A 500 -11.60 28.19 -18.15
N MET A 501 -11.25 27.31 -17.20
CA MET A 501 -10.26 26.24 -17.43
C MET A 501 -10.80 25.04 -18.22
N VAL A 502 -12.11 24.80 -18.18
CA VAL A 502 -12.75 23.68 -18.87
C VAL A 502 -13.98 24.21 -19.60
N PRO A 503 -13.81 24.81 -20.81
CA PRO A 503 -14.91 25.37 -21.58
C PRO A 503 -15.99 24.35 -21.97
#